data_AF-A0A212D6X6-F1
#
_entry.id   AF-A0A212D6X6-F1
#
_cell.length_a   1.000
_cell.length_b   1.000
_cell.length_c   1.000
_cell.angle_alpha   90.00
_cell.angle_beta   90.00
_cell.angle_gamma   90.00
#
_symmetry.space_group_name_H-M   'P 1'
#
loop_
_entity.id
_entity.type
_entity.pdbx_description
1 polymer ?
#
loop_
_entity_poly.entity_id
_entity_poly.type
_entity_poly.pdbx_seq_one_letter_code
_entity_poly.pdbx_strand_id
1 'polypeptide(L)'
;MSGLHLVKQGRDRKKMDSQRDFTVASPAEFVTRFGGNKVIEKVLIANNGIAAVKCMRSIRRWSYEMFRNERAIRFVVMVTPEDLKANAEYIKMADHYVPVPGGPNNNNYA
;
A
#
# COMPACT_ATOMS: atom_id res chain seq x y z
N MET A 1 42.99 28.07 -17.85
CA MET A 1 41.52 28.17 -17.92
C MET A 1 40.85 26.77 -17.94
N SER A 2 41.16 25.87 -17.00
CA SER A 2 40.71 24.46 -17.06
C SER A 2 40.07 23.90 -15.77
N GLY A 3 39.97 24.69 -14.70
CA GLY A 3 39.45 24.21 -13.41
C GLY A 3 37.91 24.27 -13.25
N LEU A 4 37.22 25.14 -14.00
CA LEU A 4 35.78 25.38 -13.82
C LEU A 4 34.88 24.35 -14.51
N HIS A 5 35.39 23.60 -15.48
CA HIS A 5 34.59 22.62 -16.24
C HIS A 5 34.46 21.26 -15.54
N LEU A 6 35.50 20.83 -14.79
CA LEU A 6 35.49 19.57 -14.03
C LEU A 6 34.56 19.63 -12.80
N VAL A 7 34.42 20.80 -12.16
CA VAL A 7 33.57 20.97 -10.97
C VAL A 7 32.08 20.96 -11.31
N LYS A 8 31.69 21.44 -12.51
CA LYS A 8 30.30 21.36 -12.99
C LYS A 8 29.88 19.92 -13.28
N GLN A 9 30.72 19.14 -13.98
CA GLN A 9 30.44 17.71 -14.22
C GLN A 9 30.32 16.88 -12.93
N GLY A 10 31.11 17.19 -11.90
CA GLY A 10 31.02 16.50 -10.59
C GLY A 10 29.73 16.82 -9.81
N ARG A 11 29.20 18.05 -9.93
CA ARG A 11 27.92 18.45 -9.32
C ARG A 11 26.73 17.91 -10.08
N ASP A 12 26.77 17.88 -11.41
CA ASP A 12 25.70 17.33 -12.23
C ASP A 12 25.58 15.81 -12.08
N ARG A 13 26.71 15.08 -11.96
CA ARG A 13 26.70 13.64 -11.62
C ARG A 13 26.10 13.35 -10.25
N LYS A 14 26.42 14.15 -9.22
CA LYS A 14 25.81 13.99 -7.87
C LYS A 14 24.30 14.27 -7.85
N LYS A 15 23.80 15.11 -8.76
CA LYS A 15 22.37 15.42 -8.89
C LYS A 15 21.59 14.34 -9.65
N MET A 16 22.25 13.60 -10.56
CA MET A 16 21.63 12.47 -11.27
C MET A 16 21.53 11.20 -10.41
N ASP A 17 22.41 11.01 -9.43
CA ASP A 17 22.37 9.84 -8.54
C ASP A 17 21.32 9.95 -7.41
N SER A 18 20.81 11.15 -7.12
CA SER A 18 19.81 11.37 -6.05
C SER A 18 18.38 10.97 -6.44
N GLN A 19 18.18 10.46 -7.66
CA GLN A 19 16.87 10.12 -8.19
C GLN A 19 16.91 8.79 -8.95
N ARG A 20 17.69 7.81 -8.45
CA ARG A 20 17.36 6.42 -8.79
C ARG A 20 15.96 6.19 -8.24
N ASP A 21 15.00 5.90 -9.12
CA ASP A 21 13.67 5.43 -8.75
C ASP A 21 13.82 4.41 -7.61
N PHE A 22 13.47 4.82 -6.40
CA PHE A 22 13.68 4.06 -5.18
C PHE A 22 12.57 3.01 -5.03
N THR A 23 12.29 2.33 -6.13
CA THR A 23 11.29 1.30 -6.23
C THR A 23 11.93 -0.05 -6.00
N VAL A 24 11.16 -0.98 -5.44
CA VAL A 24 11.56 -2.37 -5.19
C VAL A 24 10.52 -3.29 -5.82
N ALA A 25 10.89 -4.51 -6.18
CA ALA A 25 10.02 -5.40 -6.95
C ALA A 25 8.91 -6.04 -6.10
N SER A 26 9.12 -6.19 -4.78
CA SER A 26 8.17 -6.88 -3.90
C SER A 26 8.24 -6.41 -2.43
N PRO A 27 7.19 -6.66 -1.63
CA PRO A 27 7.23 -6.39 -0.19
C PRO A 27 8.35 -7.13 0.55
N ALA A 28 8.75 -8.33 0.10
CA ALA A 28 9.88 -9.06 0.68
C ALA A 28 11.22 -8.33 0.48
N GLU A 29 11.45 -7.81 -0.73
CA GLU A 29 12.62 -6.99 -1.04
C GLU A 29 12.60 -5.67 -0.25
N PHE A 30 11.43 -5.03 -0.14
CA PHE A 30 11.25 -3.84 0.69
C PHE A 30 11.69 -4.12 2.12
N VAL A 31 11.10 -5.11 2.78
CA VAL A 31 11.41 -5.41 4.19
C VAL A 31 12.90 -5.67 4.40
N THR A 32 13.54 -6.43 3.50
CA THR A 32 14.98 -6.69 3.55
C THR A 32 15.80 -5.41 3.41
N ARG A 33 15.48 -4.56 2.43
CA ARG A 33 16.23 -3.33 2.11
C ARG A 33 16.10 -2.26 3.19
N PHE A 34 14.97 -2.20 3.90
CA PHE A 34 14.71 -1.22 4.95
C PHE A 34 14.94 -1.76 6.37
N GLY A 35 15.52 -2.95 6.53
CA GLY A 35 15.86 -3.51 7.84
C GLY A 35 14.65 -3.97 8.67
N GLY A 36 13.54 -4.29 8.03
CA GLY A 36 12.39 -4.92 8.68
C GLY A 36 12.61 -6.43 8.89
N ASN A 37 11.75 -7.04 9.70
CA ASN A 37 11.87 -8.45 10.11
C ASN A 37 10.67 -9.33 9.73
N LYS A 38 9.60 -8.75 9.19
CA LYS A 38 8.38 -9.48 8.84
C LYS A 38 7.77 -8.93 7.55
N VAL A 39 7.60 -9.82 6.58
CA VAL A 39 6.96 -9.49 5.30
C VAL A 39 5.44 -9.53 5.46
N ILE A 40 4.77 -8.46 5.03
CA ILE A 40 3.31 -8.35 5.01
C ILE A 40 2.89 -8.09 3.56
N GLU A 41 2.22 -9.06 2.95
CA GLU A 41 1.71 -8.96 1.58
C GLU A 41 0.18 -9.00 1.51
N LYS A 42 -0.47 -9.28 2.64
CA LYS A 42 -1.91 -9.43 2.75
C LYS A 42 -2.37 -8.90 4.11
N VAL A 43 -3.38 -8.04 4.09
CA VAL A 43 -3.96 -7.39 5.27
C VAL A 43 -5.44 -7.71 5.34
N LEU A 44 -5.91 -8.17 6.51
CA LEU A 44 -7.32 -8.27 6.83
C LEU A 44 -7.79 -6.95 7.44
N ILE A 45 -8.85 -6.35 6.90
CA ILE A 45 -9.51 -5.18 7.46
C ILE A 45 -10.76 -5.66 8.22
N ALA A 46 -10.67 -5.63 9.54
CA ALA A 46 -11.79 -5.85 10.46
C ALA A 46 -12.50 -4.52 10.76
N ASN A 47 -12.92 -3.83 9.69
CA ASN A 47 -13.65 -2.57 9.73
C ASN A 47 -14.38 -2.37 8.40
N ASN A 48 -15.36 -1.46 8.35
CA ASN A 48 -16.12 -1.13 7.15
C ASN A 48 -16.06 0.37 6.83
N GLY A 49 -16.96 0.82 5.95
CA GLY A 49 -17.18 2.23 5.65
C GLY A 49 -15.90 3.01 5.28
N ILE A 50 -15.80 4.24 5.79
CA ILE A 50 -14.72 5.17 5.44
C ILE A 50 -13.34 4.69 5.92
N ALA A 51 -13.28 3.95 7.03
CA ALA A 51 -12.03 3.44 7.58
C ALA A 51 -11.39 2.43 6.62
N ALA A 52 -12.19 1.48 6.11
CA ALA A 52 -11.73 0.50 5.12
C ALA A 52 -11.29 1.19 3.81
N VAL A 53 -12.09 2.12 3.29
CA VAL A 53 -11.77 2.87 2.07
C VAL A 53 -10.46 3.65 2.22
N LYS A 54 -10.33 4.43 3.31
CA LYS A 54 -9.14 5.26 3.53
C LYS A 54 -7.88 4.40 3.72
N CYS A 55 -7.99 3.30 4.46
CA CYS A 55 -6.89 2.35 4.64
C CYS A 55 -6.38 1.85 3.29
N MET A 56 -7.27 1.27 2.47
CA MET A 56 -6.92 0.73 1.16
C MET A 56 -6.36 1.80 0.23
N ARG A 57 -7.04 2.95 0.06
CA ARG A 57 -6.55 4.03 -0.83
C ARG A 57 -5.16 4.53 -0.44
N SER A 58 -4.90 4.67 0.86
CA SER A 58 -3.61 5.19 1.34
C SER A 58 -2.49 4.20 1.10
N ILE A 59 -2.69 2.93 1.45
CA ILE A 59 -1.67 1.89 1.28
C ILE A 59 -1.47 1.57 -0.20
N ARG A 60 -2.52 1.56 -1.03
CA ARG A 60 -2.41 1.34 -2.48
C ARG A 60 -1.64 2.46 -3.17
N ARG A 61 -1.88 3.72 -2.79
CA ARG A 61 -1.09 4.86 -3.28
C ARG A 61 0.38 4.69 -2.93
N TRP A 62 0.68 4.41 -1.67
CA TRP A 62 2.06 4.14 -1.22
C TRP A 62 2.66 2.93 -1.96
N SER A 63 1.88 1.87 -2.15
CA SER A 63 2.32 0.67 -2.87
C SER A 63 2.65 0.97 -4.32
N TYR A 64 1.89 1.83 -4.97
CA TYR A 64 2.20 2.28 -6.33
C TYR A 64 3.49 3.12 -6.38
N GLU A 65 3.69 3.99 -5.39
CA GLU A 65 4.92 4.80 -5.29
C GLU A 65 6.16 3.92 -5.05
N MET A 66 6.05 2.84 -4.26
CA MET A 66 7.19 1.97 -3.90
C MET A 66 7.41 0.78 -4.84
N PHE A 67 6.35 0.15 -5.32
CA PHE A 67 6.41 -1.11 -6.09
C PHE A 67 6.01 -0.95 -7.55
N ARG A 68 5.57 0.25 -7.97
CA ARG A 68 4.86 0.47 -9.25
C ARG A 68 3.66 -0.47 -9.45
N ASN A 69 3.12 -0.98 -8.33
CA ASN A 69 2.01 -1.91 -8.27
C ASN A 69 1.12 -1.57 -7.07
N GLU A 70 -0.06 -1.02 -7.33
CA GLU A 70 -1.02 -0.67 -6.28
C GLU A 70 -1.54 -1.89 -5.49
N ARG A 71 -1.46 -3.10 -6.07
CA ARG A 71 -1.91 -4.36 -5.45
C ARG A 71 -0.76 -5.17 -4.86
N ALA A 72 0.42 -4.59 -4.69
CA ALA A 72 1.55 -5.25 -4.01
C ALA A 72 1.18 -5.68 -2.58
N ILE A 73 0.31 -4.91 -1.92
CA ILE A 73 -0.34 -5.28 -0.65
C ILE A 73 -1.80 -5.63 -0.94
N ARG A 74 -2.18 -6.88 -0.68
CA ARG A 74 -3.54 -7.38 -0.90
C ARG A 74 -4.44 -7.11 0.30
N PHE A 75 -5.68 -6.76 0.04
CA PHE A 75 -6.69 -6.53 1.08
C PHE A 75 -7.76 -7.61 1.09
N VAL A 76 -7.98 -8.20 2.26
CA VAL A 76 -9.14 -9.00 2.60
C VAL A 76 -10.03 -8.14 3.50
N VAL A 77 -11.33 -8.03 3.20
CA VAL A 77 -12.27 -7.26 4.03
C VAL A 77 -13.36 -8.15 4.59
N MET A 78 -13.75 -7.90 5.85
CA MET A 78 -14.95 -8.50 6.43
C MET A 78 -16.19 -7.74 5.93
N VAL A 79 -17.26 -8.46 5.62
CA VAL A 79 -18.45 -7.87 5.02
C VAL A 79 -19.72 -8.44 5.63
N THR A 80 -20.54 -7.58 6.22
CA THR A 80 -21.85 -7.93 6.76
C THR A 80 -22.92 -7.96 5.64
N PRO A 81 -24.06 -8.64 5.84
CA PRO A 81 -25.20 -8.55 4.93
C PRO A 81 -25.69 -7.11 4.71
N GLU A 82 -25.60 -6.26 5.73
CA GLU A 82 -25.97 -4.85 5.69
C GLU A 82 -25.04 -4.06 4.75
N ASP A 83 -23.72 -4.29 4.84
CA ASP A 83 -22.73 -3.67 3.95
C ASP A 83 -22.94 -4.10 2.48
N LEU A 84 -23.24 -5.39 2.24
CA LEU A 84 -23.57 -5.91 0.90
C LEU A 84 -24.84 -5.28 0.35
N LYS A 85 -25.91 -5.22 1.16
CA LYS A 85 -27.18 -4.61 0.78
C LYS A 85 -27.04 -3.12 0.45
N ALA A 86 -26.18 -2.42 1.18
CA ALA A 86 -25.84 -1.03 0.92
C ALA A 86 -24.89 -0.83 -0.27
N ASN A 87 -24.39 -1.91 -0.89
CA ASN A 87 -23.43 -1.88 -2.00
C ASN A 87 -22.17 -1.07 -1.64
N ALA A 88 -21.66 -1.26 -0.41
CA ALA A 88 -20.61 -0.44 0.17
C ALA A 88 -19.33 -0.45 -0.69
N GLU A 89 -18.74 0.73 -0.90
CA GLU A 89 -17.62 0.94 -1.85
C GLU A 89 -16.40 0.07 -1.52
N TYR A 90 -16.09 -0.10 -0.22
CA TYR A 90 -14.92 -0.84 0.22
C TYR A 90 -14.94 -2.31 -0.24
N ILE A 91 -16.12 -2.90 -0.43
CA ILE A 91 -16.28 -4.28 -0.91
C ILE A 91 -15.71 -4.43 -2.33
N LYS A 92 -15.99 -3.46 -3.21
CA LYS A 92 -15.49 -3.45 -4.60
C LYS A 92 -14.03 -3.07 -4.69
N MET A 93 -13.54 -2.31 -3.72
CA MET A 93 -12.15 -1.89 -3.67
C MET A 93 -11.24 -3.03 -3.23
N ALA A 94 -11.70 -3.90 -2.33
CA ALA A 94 -10.92 -5.01 -1.80
C ALA A 94 -10.51 -6.04 -2.86
N ASP A 95 -9.42 -6.77 -2.61
CA ASP A 95 -8.99 -7.87 -3.48
C ASP A 95 -9.80 -9.15 -3.20
N HIS A 96 -10.18 -9.34 -1.93
CA HIS A 96 -11.06 -10.41 -1.49
C HIS A 96 -11.97 -9.91 -0.37
N TYR A 97 -13.14 -10.55 -0.22
CA TYR A 97 -14.00 -10.32 0.95
C TYR A 97 -14.39 -11.64 1.60
N VAL A 98 -14.69 -11.57 2.90
CA VAL A 98 -15.17 -12.67 3.72
C VAL A 98 -16.53 -12.27 4.31
N PRO A 99 -17.61 -13.01 4.03
CA PRO A 99 -18.91 -12.74 4.63
C PRO A 99 -18.87 -13.05 6.13
N VAL A 100 -19.45 -12.16 6.94
CA VAL A 100 -19.55 -12.29 8.40
C VAL A 100 -20.99 -12.05 8.85
N PRO A 101 -21.39 -12.47 10.06
CA PRO A 101 -22.74 -12.23 10.57
C PRO A 101 -23.11 -10.74 10.62
N GLY A 102 -24.38 -10.44 10.36
CA GLY A 102 -24.94 -9.09 10.52
C GLY A 102 -25.29 -8.75 11.97
N GLY A 103 -26.05 -7.66 12.15
CA GLY A 103 -26.46 -7.19 13.47
C GLY A 103 -25.38 -6.40 14.23
N PRO A 104 -25.47 -6.31 15.58
CA PRO A 104 -24.53 -5.52 16.38
C PRO A 104 -23.06 -5.94 16.19
N ASN A 105 -22.13 -5.01 16.40
CA ASN A 105 -20.74 -5.17 15.98
C ASN A 105 -19.97 -6.29 16.71
N ASN A 106 -20.43 -6.69 17.90
CA ASN A 106 -19.90 -7.82 18.67
C ASN A 106 -20.07 -9.19 17.97
N ASN A 107 -20.84 -9.24 16.89
CA ASN A 107 -21.01 -10.44 16.07
C ASN A 107 -20.07 -10.46 14.84
N ASN A 108 -19.34 -9.37 14.58
CA ASN A 108 -18.54 -9.21 13.37
C ASN A 108 -17.21 -8.50 13.61
N TYR A 109 -17.18 -7.18 13.68
CA TYR A 109 -15.97 -6.37 13.67
C TYR A 109 -15.29 -6.25 15.04
N ALA A 110 -15.97 -6.65 16.13
CA ALA A 110 -15.50 -6.53 17.51
C ALA A 110 -15.71 -7.83 18.31
#